data_AF-A0A317UHU8-F1
#
_entry.id   AF-A0A317UHU8-F1
#
_cell.length_a   1.000
_cell.length_b   1.000
_cell.length_c   1.000
_cell.angle_alpha   90.00
_cell.angle_beta   90.00
_cell.angle_gamma   90.00
#
_symmetry.space_group_name_H-M   'P 1'
#
loop_
_entity.id
_entity.type
_entity.pdbx_description
1 polymer ?
#
loop_
_entity_poly.entity_id
_entity_poly.type
_entity_poly.pdbx_seq_one_letter_code
_entity_poly.pdbx_strand_id
1 'polypeptide(L)'
;MELRATILRNGNGKNIRYFDKNGEELFEGDYILDGSRNVKKLYRTENRELGTDATNPIRIERGLSVPCEAGIYPLEFEEMSIIEKFKENK
;
A
#
# COMPACT_ATOMS: atom_id res chain seq x y z
N MET A 1 14.61 -2.55 -18.11
CA MET A 1 13.27 -2.03 -17.78
C MET A 1 13.36 -1.44 -16.39
N GLU A 2 13.05 -0.17 -16.24
CA GLU A 2 13.05 0.49 -14.93
C GLU A 2 11.70 0.22 -14.27
N LEU A 3 11.68 -0.46 -13.12
CA LEU A 3 10.44 -0.89 -12.44
C LEU A 3 9.94 0.14 -11.43
N ARG A 4 10.32 1.42 -11.56
CA ARG A 4 9.91 2.47 -10.61
C ARG A 4 8.45 2.86 -10.82
N ALA A 5 7.75 3.17 -9.74
CA ALA A 5 6.37 3.67 -9.76
C ALA A 5 5.43 2.81 -10.63
N THR A 6 5.53 1.48 -10.51
CA THR A 6 4.91 0.55 -11.46
C THR A 6 4.04 -0.49 -10.76
N ILE A 7 2.91 -0.84 -11.38
CA ILE A 7 2.10 -2.00 -11.02
C ILE A 7 2.17 -3.01 -12.18
N LEU A 8 2.74 -4.19 -11.94
CA LEU A 8 2.80 -5.28 -12.91
C LEU A 8 1.67 -6.27 -12.65
N ARG A 9 0.91 -6.63 -13.69
CA ARG A 9 -0.15 -7.64 -13.64
C ARG A 9 0.21 -8.81 -14.55
N ASN A 10 0.60 -9.96 -14.00
CA ASN A 10 1.00 -11.14 -14.76
C ASN A 10 -0.06 -12.25 -14.70
N GLY A 11 -0.46 -12.77 -15.87
CA GLY A 11 -1.33 -13.95 -16.06
C GLY A 11 -2.73 -13.81 -15.48
N ASN A 12 -3.76 -13.67 -16.34
CA ASN A 12 -5.20 -13.60 -15.97
C ASN A 12 -5.54 -12.74 -14.72
N GLY A 13 -4.72 -11.75 -14.37
CA GLY A 13 -4.90 -10.91 -13.17
C GLY A 13 -4.52 -11.55 -11.81
N LYS A 14 -3.94 -12.77 -11.77
CA LYS A 14 -3.70 -13.47 -10.49
C LYS A 14 -2.49 -13.00 -9.70
N ASN A 15 -1.47 -12.43 -10.37
CA ASN A 15 -0.25 -11.95 -9.75
C ASN A 15 -0.07 -10.46 -10.03
N ILE A 16 -0.30 -9.63 -9.02
CA ILE A 16 -0.09 -8.17 -9.07
C ILE A 16 1.12 -7.83 -8.21
N ARG A 17 2.10 -7.12 -8.78
CA ARG A 17 3.32 -6.67 -8.10
C ARG A 17 3.38 -5.14 -8.13
N TYR A 18 3.80 -4.55 -7.03
CA TYR A 18 3.82 -3.10 -6.84
C TYR A 18 5.25 -2.66 -6.56
N PHE A 19 5.69 -1.60 -7.21
CA PHE A 19 7.02 -1.04 -7.02
C PHE A 19 6.93 0.45 -6.75
N ASP A 20 7.54 0.89 -5.66
CA ASP A 20 7.52 2.29 -5.22
C ASP A 20 8.29 3.21 -6.19
N LYS A 21 8.32 4.51 -5.88
CA LYS A 21 9.03 5.51 -6.71
C LYS A 21 10.53 5.24 -6.88
N ASN A 22 11.14 4.49 -5.97
CA ASN A 22 12.56 4.13 -5.99
C ASN A 22 12.82 2.80 -6.72
N GLY A 23 11.76 2.03 -6.99
CA GLY A 23 11.82 0.73 -7.67
C GLY A 23 11.86 -0.45 -6.70
N GLU A 24 11.54 -0.22 -5.43
CA GLU A 24 11.47 -1.27 -4.41
C GLU A 24 10.12 -1.96 -4.44
N GLU A 25 10.14 -3.29 -4.39
CA GLU A 25 8.91 -4.07 -4.38
C GLU A 25 8.20 -3.95 -3.03
N LEU A 26 6.90 -3.69 -3.11
CA LEU A 26 5.98 -3.57 -1.99
C LEU A 26 5.20 -4.86 -1.79
N PHE A 27 5.03 -5.24 -0.53
CA PHE A 27 4.29 -6.42 -0.10
C PHE A 27 3.26 -6.04 0.96
N GLU A 28 2.32 -6.94 1.19
CA GLU A 28 1.40 -6.84 2.32
C GLU A 28 2.17 -6.82 3.64
N GLY A 29 1.77 -5.93 4.55
CA GLY A 29 2.42 -5.73 5.84
C GLY A 29 3.59 -4.77 5.82
N ASP A 30 4.11 -4.38 4.65
CA ASP A 30 5.08 -3.30 4.54
C ASP A 30 4.47 -1.97 4.98
N TYR A 31 5.34 -1.04 5.36
CA TYR A 31 4.97 0.36 5.59
C TYR A 31 5.48 1.21 4.44
N ILE A 32 4.73 2.26 4.10
CA ILE A 32 5.10 3.26 3.11
C ILE A 32 5.02 4.66 3.70
N LEU A 33 5.78 5.60 3.13
CA LEU A 33 5.54 7.03 3.25
C LEU A 33 4.67 7.46 2.07
N ASP A 34 3.54 8.11 2.33
CA ASP A 34 2.70 8.70 1.29
C ASP A 34 3.23 10.08 0.83
N GLY A 35 2.58 10.69 -0.17
CA GLY A 35 2.96 12.03 -0.67
C GLY A 35 2.89 13.14 0.38
N SER A 36 2.16 12.91 1.48
CA SER A 36 2.08 13.82 2.64
C SER A 36 3.05 13.44 3.76
N ARG A 37 3.95 12.47 3.51
CA ARG A 37 4.96 11.96 4.47
C ARG A 37 4.36 11.24 5.69
N ASN A 38 3.13 10.77 5.60
CA ASN A 38 2.54 9.94 6.63
C ASN A 38 2.94 8.48 6.44
N VAL A 39 3.20 7.78 7.53
CA VAL A 39 3.47 6.34 7.51
C VAL A 39 2.15 5.59 7.44
N LYS A 40 2.00 4.72 6.44
CA LYS A 40 0.83 3.84 6.27
C LYS A 40 1.24 2.40 6.10
N LYS A 41 0.49 1.48 6.70
CA LYS A 41 0.66 0.03 6.50
C LYS A 41 -0.09 -0.40 5.25
N LEU A 42 0.53 -1.27 4.46
CA LEU A 42 -0.09 -1.91 3.31
C LEU A 42 -0.85 -3.17 3.73
N TYR A 43 -2.04 -3.31 3.16
CA TYR A 43 -2.92 -4.46 3.32
C TYR A 43 -3.26 -5.02 1.95
N ARG A 44 -3.68 -6.28 1.91
CA ARG A 44 -4.15 -6.94 0.69
C ARG A 44 -5.67 -6.95 0.62
N THR A 45 -6.22 -6.53 -0.50
CA THR A 45 -7.67 -6.61 -0.78
C THR A 45 -8.09 -8.04 -1.13
N GLU A 46 -9.40 -8.30 -1.13
CA GLU A 46 -9.96 -9.58 -1.60
C GLU A 46 -9.60 -9.87 -3.06
N ASN A 47 -9.41 -8.82 -3.87
CA ASN A 47 -8.98 -8.90 -5.27
C ASN A 47 -7.46 -9.03 -5.43
N ARG A 48 -6.71 -9.25 -4.33
CA ARG A 48 -5.26 -9.41 -4.27
C ARG A 48 -4.44 -8.15 -4.55
N GLU A 49 -5.09 -6.99 -4.63
CA GLU A 49 -4.44 -5.70 -4.79
C GLU A 49 -3.83 -5.25 -3.46
N LEU A 50 -2.79 -4.42 -3.51
CA LEU A 50 -2.29 -3.75 -2.31
C LEU A 50 -3.02 -2.43 -2.13
N GLY A 51 -3.23 -2.04 -0.89
CA GLY A 51 -3.93 -0.82 -0.55
C GLY A 51 -3.67 -0.38 0.88
N THR A 52 -4.31 0.72 1.27
CA THR A 52 -4.25 1.27 2.62
C THR A 52 -5.61 1.19 3.31
N ASP A 53 -5.59 1.11 4.64
CA ASP A 53 -6.80 1.01 5.44
C ASP A 53 -7.72 2.22 5.23
N ALA A 54 -8.99 1.96 4.88
CA ALA A 54 -10.02 2.99 4.72
C ALA A 54 -10.63 3.42 6.07
N THR A 55 -10.35 2.67 7.14
CA THR A 55 -10.91 2.91 8.47
C THR A 55 -10.26 4.15 9.07
N ASN A 56 -11.09 5.06 9.59
CA ASN A 56 -10.60 6.28 10.22
C ASN A 56 -9.64 5.92 11.39
N PRO A 57 -8.37 6.33 11.36
CA PRO A 57 -7.37 5.94 12.35
C PRO A 57 -7.77 6.34 13.77
N ILE A 58 -8.48 7.47 13.94
CA ILE A 58 -8.97 7.94 15.25
C ILE A 58 -9.93 6.92 15.89
N ARG A 59 -10.70 6.18 15.08
CA ARG A 59 -11.60 5.13 15.59
C ARG A 59 -10.82 3.92 16.08
N ILE A 60 -9.77 3.54 15.36
CA ILE A 60 -8.88 2.43 15.74
C ILE A 60 -8.15 2.77 17.04
N GLU A 61 -7.57 3.96 17.13
CA GLU A 61 -6.86 4.46 18.33
C GLU A 61 -7.76 4.47 19.58
N ARG A 62 -9.05 4.74 19.40
CA ARG A 62 -10.04 4.74 20.49
C ARG A 62 -10.64 3.36 20.78
N GLY A 63 -10.23 2.31 20.07
CA GLY A 63 -10.79 0.96 20.20
C GLY A 63 -12.25 0.84 19.73
N LEU A 64 -12.73 1.77 18.91
CA LEU A 64 -14.10 1.80 18.39
C LEU A 64 -14.26 1.03 17.07
N SER A 65 -13.15 0.67 16.45
CA SER A 65 -13.05 -0.05 15.18
C SER A 65 -11.77 -0.87 15.16
N VAL A 66 -11.73 -1.91 14.33
CA VAL A 66 -10.52 -2.68 14.05
C VAL A 66 -9.91 -2.25 12.71
N PRO A 67 -8.61 -2.49 12.46
CA PRO A 67 -8.01 -2.22 11.15
C PRO A 67 -8.77 -2.91 10.01
N CYS A 68 -8.90 -2.20 8.90
CA CYS A 68 -9.61 -2.61 7.67
C CYS A 68 -11.12 -2.86 7.83
N GLU A 69 -11.74 -2.47 8.94
CA GLU A 69 -13.19 -2.62 9.16
C GLU A 69 -14.02 -1.89 8.10
N ALA A 70 -13.58 -0.71 7.65
CA ALA A 70 -14.23 0.05 6.58
C ALA A 70 -13.76 -0.36 5.17
N GLY A 71 -12.93 -1.40 5.06
CA GLY A 71 -12.32 -1.85 3.81
C GLY A 71 -10.90 -1.31 3.59
N ILE A 72 -10.40 -1.51 2.37
CA ILE A 72 -9.06 -1.14 1.94
C ILE A 72 -9.19 -0.36 0.64
N TYR A 73 -8.57 0.82 0.57
CA TYR A 73 -8.43 1.58 -0.68
C TYR A 73 -7.23 1.04 -1.47
N PRO A 74 -7.43 0.41 -2.64
CA PRO A 74 -6.34 -0.09 -3.47
C PRO A 74 -5.39 1.04 -3.89
N LEU A 75 -4.10 0.73 -4.00
CA LEU A 75 -3.12 1.65 -4.57
C LEU A 75 -3.34 1.79 -6.07
N GLU A 76 -3.41 3.03 -6.53
CA GLU A 76 -3.54 3.37 -7.94
C GLU A 76 -2.18 3.73 -8.56
N PHE A 77 -2.10 3.65 -9.90
CA PHE A 77 -0.87 3.95 -10.65
C PHE A 77 -0.32 5.34 -10.36
N GLU A 78 -1.19 6.32 -10.14
CA GLU A 78 -0.82 7.71 -9.87
C GLU A 78 -0.09 7.84 -8.52
N GLU A 79 -0.52 7.09 -7.51
CA GLU A 79 0.08 7.07 -6.17
C GLU A 79 1.48 6.44 -6.17
N MET A 80 1.73 5.48 -7.07
CA MET A 80 3.03 4.79 -7.15
C MET A 80 4.20 5.75 -7.39
N SER A 81 3.94 6.90 -8.01
CA SER A 81 4.95 7.92 -8.30
C SER A 81 5.41 8.72 -7.08
N ILE A 82 4.63 8.70 -5.99
CA ILE A 82 4.88 9.51 -4.80
C ILE A 82 5.16 8.68 -3.55
N ILE A 83 4.73 7.42 -3.51
CA ILE A 83 4.96 6.54 -2.37
C ILE A 83 6.38 5.99 -2.32
N GLU A 84 6.86 5.75 -1.11
CA GLU A 84 8.19 5.20 -0.83
C GLU A 84 8.10 4.13 0.24
N LYS A 85 8.76 2.99 0.05
CA LYS A 85 8.85 1.94 1.05
C LYS A 85 9.55 2.48 2.30
N PHE A 86 8.86 2.46 3.43
CA PHE A 86 9.42 2.90 4.69
C PHE A 86 10.31 1.81 5.28
N LYS A 87 11.58 2.15 5.51
CA LYS A 87 12.54 1.29 6.20
C LYS A 87 12.90 1.95 7.51
N GLU A 88 12.59 1.30 8.63
CA GLU A 88 13.23 1.67 9.89
C GLU A 88 14.72 1.36 9.79
N ASN A 89 15.54 2.40 9.76
CA ASN A 89 16.97 2.25 9.96
C ASN A 89 17.18 1.78 11.41
N LYS A 90 17.59 0.53 11.56
CA LYS A 90 18.13 -0.01 12.82
C LYS A 90 19.55 0.49 13.05
#